data_AF-A0AAE4EJJ8-F1
#
_entry.id   AF-A0AAE4EJJ8-F1
#
_cell.length_a   1.000
_cell.length_b   1.000
_cell.length_c   1.000
_cell.angle_alpha   90.00
_cell.angle_beta   90.00
_cell.angle_gamma   90.00
#
_symmetry.space_group_name_H-M   'P 1'
#
loop_
_entity.id
_entity.type
_entity.pdbx_description
1 polymer ?
#
loop_
_entity_poly.entity_id
_entity_poly.type
_entity_poly.pdbx_seq_one_letter_code
_entity_poly.pdbx_strand_id
1 'polypeptide(L)'
;MNHEEIFEQAWAAPGTTPVELPPVAVNDVLRERYDVRPPFDYTGAQLWDMEVRKAAAPDKYIPTVVKAGSAEKFPSVRHGRFEDFTRVSEQRLWAAPSRFATIIEHVRLDHEHRRAFFIGAERFEAPDGRVFTAGAGQPLFHVEHSVAGAEDAPLNLWRIVHLTSAPDQSLVDAFDELANERYLRVFIEVHLREDLGRALERRS
;
A
#
# COMPACT_ATOMS: atom_id res chain seq x y z
N MET A 1 19.99 4.38 0.80
CA MET A 1 19.12 4.76 -0.33
C MET A 1 18.00 5.66 0.20
N ASN A 2 17.69 6.78 -0.44
CA ASN A 2 16.62 7.69 -0.01
C ASN A 2 15.33 7.36 -0.79
N HIS A 3 14.40 6.63 -0.16
CA HIS A 3 13.20 6.12 -0.86
C HIS A 3 12.24 7.25 -1.25
N GLU A 4 12.12 8.27 -0.42
CA GLU A 4 11.30 9.45 -0.72
C GLU A 4 11.82 10.16 -1.97
N GLU A 5 13.12 10.42 -2.03
CA GLU A 5 13.73 11.07 -3.19
C GLU A 5 13.57 10.26 -4.49
N ILE A 6 13.72 8.94 -4.42
CA ILE A 6 13.47 8.05 -5.59
C ILE A 6 12.02 8.15 -6.04
N PHE A 7 11.08 8.10 -5.08
CA PHE A 7 9.66 8.22 -5.38
C PHE A 7 9.34 9.56 -6.05
N GLU A 8 9.74 10.68 -5.45
CA GLU A 8 9.43 12.02 -5.96
C GLU A 8 10.11 12.30 -7.32
N GLN A 9 11.33 11.77 -7.54
CA GLN A 9 11.99 11.85 -8.85
C GLN A 9 11.19 11.09 -9.92
N ALA A 10 10.74 9.87 -9.64
CA ALA A 10 9.92 9.09 -10.57
C ALA A 10 8.56 9.74 -10.80
N TRP A 11 7.93 10.28 -9.75
CA TRP A 11 6.66 10.99 -9.80
C TRP A 11 6.70 12.21 -10.72
N ALA A 12 7.79 12.99 -10.66
CA ALA A 12 7.99 14.17 -11.48
C ALA A 12 8.58 13.88 -12.87
N ALA A 13 9.03 12.65 -13.14
CA ALA A 13 9.71 12.31 -14.38
C ALA A 13 8.74 12.31 -15.57
N PRO A 14 9.11 12.93 -16.71
CA PRO A 14 8.31 12.84 -17.92
C PRO A 14 8.29 11.38 -18.43
N GLY A 15 7.13 10.90 -18.85
CA GLY A 15 6.96 9.56 -19.41
C GLY A 15 6.51 8.49 -18.43
N THR A 16 6.57 8.76 -17.11
CA THR A 16 5.97 7.87 -16.10
C THR A 16 4.44 8.02 -16.08
N THR A 17 3.76 7.08 -15.44
CA THR A 17 2.31 7.12 -15.24
C THR A 17 2.00 7.27 -13.74
N PRO A 18 1.91 8.51 -13.23
CA PRO A 18 1.53 8.78 -11.85
C PRO A 18 0.01 8.68 -11.66
N VAL A 19 -0.41 8.15 -10.52
CA VAL A 19 -1.81 8.09 -10.09
C VAL A 19 -1.86 8.43 -8.60
N GLU A 20 -2.70 9.41 -8.26
CA GLU A 20 -3.00 9.79 -6.88
C GLU A 20 -4.47 9.48 -6.60
N LEU A 21 -4.73 8.72 -5.54
CA LEU A 21 -6.10 8.45 -5.12
C LEU A 21 -6.59 9.55 -4.17
N PRO A 22 -7.90 9.88 -4.18
CA PRO A 22 -8.47 10.81 -3.23
C PRO A 22 -8.14 10.42 -1.77
N PRO A 23 -7.84 11.40 -0.90
CA PRO A 23 -7.71 11.16 0.54
C PRO A 23 -8.97 10.52 1.12
N VAL A 24 -8.80 9.46 1.92
CA VAL A 24 -9.91 8.82 2.63
C VAL A 24 -9.96 9.34 4.07
N ALA A 25 -11.00 10.11 4.40
CA ALA A 25 -11.31 10.51 5.77
C ALA A 25 -11.92 9.33 6.53
N VAL A 26 -11.07 8.57 7.24
CA VAL A 26 -11.41 7.23 7.74
C VAL A 26 -12.62 7.26 8.68
N ASN A 27 -12.66 8.20 9.62
CA ASN A 27 -13.74 8.28 10.60
C ASN A 27 -15.07 8.76 10.00
N ASP A 28 -15.03 9.59 8.96
CA ASP A 28 -16.24 10.03 8.27
C ASP A 28 -16.84 8.87 7.47
N VAL A 29 -16.01 8.14 6.72
CA VAL A 29 -16.45 6.94 6.00
C VAL A 29 -16.99 5.88 6.98
N LEU A 30 -16.32 5.65 8.12
CA LEU A 30 -16.83 4.75 9.16
C LEU A 30 -18.22 5.15 9.64
N ARG A 31 -18.41 6.42 10.01
CA ARG A 31 -19.67 6.92 10.54
C ARG A 31 -20.82 6.84 9.54
N GLU A 32 -20.53 7.14 8.28
CA GLU A 32 -21.53 7.19 7.21
C GLU A 32 -21.89 5.81 6.68
N ARG A 33 -20.90 4.92 6.52
CA ARG A 33 -21.03 3.70 5.69
C ARG A 33 -20.99 2.42 6.48
N TYR A 34 -20.77 2.47 7.79
CA TYR A 34 -20.60 1.28 8.60
C TYR A 34 -21.37 1.32 9.91
N ASP A 35 -21.82 0.14 10.32
CA ASP A 35 -22.16 -0.18 11.69
C ASP A 35 -20.97 -0.89 12.33
N VAL A 36 -20.30 -0.19 13.25
CA VAL A 36 -19.12 -0.69 13.97
C VAL A 36 -19.51 -1.04 15.40
N ARG A 37 -19.16 -2.25 15.86
CA ARG A 37 -19.45 -2.70 17.23
C ARG A 37 -18.21 -3.25 17.94
N PRO A 38 -17.90 -2.77 19.17
CA PRO A 38 -18.46 -1.56 19.80
C PRO A 38 -18.13 -0.28 18.99
N PRO A 39 -18.79 0.87 19.26
CA PRO A 39 -18.48 2.13 18.61
C PRO A 39 -16.99 2.44 18.66
N PHE A 40 -16.46 2.97 17.56
CA PHE A 40 -15.04 3.12 17.36
C PHE A 40 -14.72 4.30 16.44
N ASP A 41 -13.80 5.14 16.88
CA ASP A 41 -13.13 6.13 16.06
C ASP A 41 -11.66 5.69 15.92
N TYR A 42 -11.20 5.66 14.67
CA TYR A 42 -9.83 5.33 14.33
C TYR A 42 -8.92 6.49 14.70
N THR A 43 -7.78 6.21 15.33
CA THR A 43 -6.75 7.22 15.55
C THR A 43 -5.68 7.19 14.47
N GLY A 44 -4.97 8.30 14.26
CA GLY A 44 -3.83 8.37 13.34
C GLY A 44 -2.73 7.38 13.68
N ALA A 45 -2.44 7.14 14.96
CA ALA A 45 -1.50 6.12 15.41
C ALA A 45 -1.97 4.70 15.06
N GLN A 46 -3.26 4.40 15.24
CA GLN A 46 -3.81 3.11 14.83
C GLN A 46 -3.75 2.95 13.31
N LEU A 47 -4.04 4.00 12.55
CA LEU A 47 -4.03 3.92 11.08
C LEU A 47 -2.61 3.71 10.58
N TRP A 48 -1.63 4.32 11.24
CA TRP A 48 -0.23 4.07 10.97
C TRP A 48 0.20 2.65 11.37
N ASP A 49 -0.23 2.12 12.51
CA ASP A 49 0.00 0.72 12.89
C ASP A 49 -0.54 -0.24 11.82
N MET A 50 -1.73 0.04 11.27
CA MET A 50 -2.26 -0.71 10.13
C MET A 50 -1.34 -0.63 8.92
N GLU A 51 -0.89 0.56 8.51
CA GLU A 51 0.01 0.72 7.36
C GLU A 51 1.32 -0.07 7.54
N VAL A 52 1.90 -0.03 8.75
CA VAL A 52 3.09 -0.82 9.11
C VAL A 52 2.83 -2.33 8.99
N ARG A 53 1.70 -2.82 9.50
CA ARG A 53 1.32 -4.23 9.43
C ARG A 53 1.07 -4.69 7.99
N LYS A 54 0.36 -3.87 7.20
CA LYS A 54 0.12 -4.11 5.77
C LYS A 54 1.42 -4.13 4.98
N ALA A 55 2.35 -3.24 5.29
CA ALA A 55 3.67 -3.23 4.66
C ALA A 55 4.39 -4.57 4.90
N ALA A 56 4.28 -5.12 6.11
CA ALA A 56 4.95 -6.35 6.49
C ALA A 56 4.26 -7.66 6.04
N ALA A 57 2.93 -7.68 5.91
CA ALA A 57 2.16 -8.88 5.58
C ALA A 57 1.04 -8.59 4.56
N PRO A 58 1.38 -8.16 3.33
CA PRO A 58 0.39 -7.66 2.38
C PRO A 58 -0.62 -8.72 1.94
N ASP A 59 -0.26 -9.99 1.90
CA ASP A 59 -1.16 -11.10 1.56
C ASP A 59 -2.31 -11.29 2.56
N LYS A 60 -2.14 -10.86 3.82
CA LYS A 60 -3.22 -10.76 4.82
C LYS A 60 -4.11 -9.55 4.57
N TYR A 61 -3.54 -8.36 4.40
CA TYR A 61 -4.28 -7.10 4.44
C TYR A 61 -4.87 -6.67 3.09
N ILE A 62 -4.28 -7.09 1.97
CA ILE A 62 -4.76 -6.77 0.62
C ILE A 62 -4.96 -8.04 -0.22
N PRO A 63 -5.83 -8.97 0.21
CA PRO A 63 -6.03 -10.26 -0.46
C PRO A 63 -6.65 -10.13 -1.86
N THR A 64 -7.21 -8.96 -2.18
CA THR A 64 -7.70 -8.64 -3.52
C THR A 64 -6.55 -8.33 -4.49
N VAL A 65 -5.36 -7.96 -3.99
CA VAL A 65 -4.19 -7.61 -4.80
C VAL A 65 -3.11 -8.68 -4.68
N VAL A 66 -2.82 -9.17 -3.48
CA VAL A 66 -1.71 -10.09 -3.23
C VAL A 66 -2.23 -11.51 -3.02
N LYS A 67 -1.57 -12.47 -3.68
CA LYS A 67 -1.91 -13.90 -3.55
C LYS A 67 -1.62 -14.37 -2.12
N ALA A 68 -2.62 -14.98 -1.49
CA ALA A 68 -2.51 -15.52 -0.14
C ALA A 68 -1.29 -16.45 0.02
N GLY A 69 -0.49 -16.23 1.06
CA GLY A 69 0.69 -17.04 1.39
C GLY A 69 1.90 -16.82 0.46
N SER A 70 1.83 -15.88 -0.48
CA SER A 70 2.95 -15.60 -1.41
C SER A 70 3.92 -14.53 -0.90
N ALA A 71 3.56 -13.79 0.15
CA ALA A 71 4.37 -12.70 0.65
C ALA A 71 5.53 -13.23 1.49
N GLU A 72 6.74 -12.81 1.14
CA GLU A 72 7.96 -13.06 1.89
C GLU A 72 8.57 -11.71 2.29
N LYS A 73 8.67 -11.46 3.59
CA LYS A 73 9.37 -10.30 4.16
C LYS A 73 10.75 -10.70 4.64
N PHE A 74 11.76 -9.97 4.19
CA PHE A 74 13.12 -10.12 4.68
C PHE A 74 13.34 -9.30 5.98
N PRO A 75 14.38 -9.63 6.77
CA PRO A 75 14.64 -8.94 8.04
C PRO A 75 14.66 -7.42 7.89
N SER A 76 14.04 -6.72 8.85
CA SER A 76 14.07 -5.27 8.87
C SER A 76 15.30 -4.72 9.60
N VAL A 77 15.75 -3.55 9.15
CA VAL A 77 16.82 -2.77 9.76
C VAL A 77 16.23 -1.44 10.21
N ARG A 78 16.24 -1.18 11.52
CA ARG A 78 15.75 0.06 12.10
C ARG A 78 16.90 1.02 12.36
N HIS A 79 16.75 2.27 11.92
CA HIS A 79 17.72 3.34 12.12
C HIS A 79 17.01 4.66 12.42
N GLY A 80 17.04 5.05 13.70
CA GLY A 80 16.29 6.21 14.19
C GLY A 80 14.79 6.05 13.95
N ARG A 81 14.22 7.00 13.20
CA ARG A 81 12.80 7.01 12.84
C ARG A 81 12.43 6.07 11.68
N PHE A 82 13.43 5.55 10.97
CA PHE A 82 13.21 4.74 9.78
C PHE A 82 13.30 3.25 10.10
N GLU A 83 12.49 2.46 9.40
CA GLU A 83 12.62 1.01 9.30
C GLU A 83 12.63 0.61 7.82
N ASP A 84 13.71 -0.05 7.40
CA ASP A 84 13.88 -0.51 6.03
C ASP A 84 13.81 -2.04 5.97
N PHE A 85 13.16 -2.59 4.95
CA PHE A 85 13.20 -4.02 4.62
C PHE A 85 12.91 -4.23 3.13
N THR A 86 13.09 -5.47 2.66
CA THR A 86 12.61 -5.88 1.33
C THR A 86 11.48 -6.87 1.51
N ARG A 87 10.50 -6.83 0.61
CA ARG A 87 9.50 -7.89 0.48
C ARG A 87 9.37 -8.34 -0.96
N VAL A 88 8.99 -9.59 -1.13
CA VAL A 88 8.65 -10.21 -2.41
C VAL A 88 7.26 -10.81 -2.30
N SER A 89 6.43 -10.69 -3.32
CA SER A 89 5.07 -11.25 -3.31
C SER A 89 4.53 -11.48 -4.71
N GLU A 90 3.56 -12.37 -4.86
CA GLU A 90 2.81 -12.51 -6.11
C GLU A 90 1.59 -11.59 -6.06
N GLN A 91 1.57 -10.57 -6.94
CA GLN A 91 0.50 -9.58 -6.99
C GLN A 91 -0.25 -9.63 -8.31
N ARG A 92 -1.53 -9.31 -8.29
CA ARG A 92 -2.32 -9.10 -9.50
C ARG A 92 -1.73 -7.94 -10.31
N LEU A 93 -1.75 -8.08 -11.63
CA LEU A 93 -1.39 -6.98 -12.52
C LEU A 93 -2.52 -5.94 -12.52
N TRP A 94 -2.18 -4.65 -12.44
CA TRP A 94 -3.18 -3.57 -12.35
C TRP A 94 -4.14 -3.56 -13.56
N ALA A 95 -3.60 -3.52 -14.77
CA ALA A 95 -4.41 -3.53 -16.00
C ALA A 95 -4.92 -4.94 -16.42
N ALA A 96 -4.50 -6.01 -15.72
CA ALA A 96 -4.89 -7.37 -16.03
C ALA A 96 -5.08 -8.22 -14.75
N PRO A 97 -6.11 -7.92 -13.93
CA PRO A 97 -6.24 -8.43 -12.56
C PRO A 97 -6.48 -9.95 -12.48
N SER A 98 -6.72 -10.63 -13.60
CA SER A 98 -6.79 -12.10 -13.66
C SER A 98 -5.43 -12.79 -13.62
N ARG A 99 -4.33 -12.03 -13.76
CA ARG A 99 -2.96 -12.53 -13.83
C ARG A 99 -2.14 -12.07 -12.63
N PHE A 100 -1.21 -12.91 -12.20
CA PHE A 100 -0.25 -12.59 -11.15
C PHE A 100 1.17 -12.46 -11.72
N ALA A 101 1.99 -11.67 -11.06
CA ALA A 101 3.43 -11.59 -11.27
C ALA A 101 4.17 -11.36 -9.95
N THR A 102 5.44 -11.78 -9.92
CA THR A 102 6.36 -11.49 -8.82
C THR A 102 6.66 -9.99 -8.76
N ILE A 103 6.38 -9.38 -7.62
CA ILE A 103 6.71 -7.99 -7.33
C ILE A 103 7.73 -7.97 -6.18
N ILE A 104 8.79 -7.18 -6.36
CA ILE A 104 9.87 -6.98 -5.40
C ILE A 104 9.81 -5.51 -4.99
N GLU A 105 9.72 -5.25 -3.69
CA GLU A 105 9.64 -3.87 -3.16
C GLU A 105 10.68 -3.68 -2.05
N HIS A 106 11.52 -2.67 -2.20
CA HIS A 106 12.32 -2.11 -1.10
C HIS A 106 11.44 -1.12 -0.34
N VAL A 107 11.18 -1.44 0.92
CA VAL A 107 10.24 -0.73 1.77
C VAL A 107 11.00 0.13 2.76
N ARG A 108 10.57 1.39 2.89
CA ARG A 108 10.95 2.29 3.97
C ARG A 108 9.71 2.76 4.70
N LEU A 109 9.69 2.57 6.02
CA LEU A 109 8.72 3.13 6.93
C LEU A 109 9.35 4.34 7.65
N ASP A 110 8.80 5.53 7.45
CA ASP A 110 9.10 6.73 8.23
C ASP A 110 8.07 6.84 9.36
N HIS A 111 8.45 6.39 10.56
CA HIS A 111 7.53 6.34 11.69
C HIS A 111 7.21 7.71 12.29
N GLU A 112 8.04 8.72 12.04
CA GLU A 112 7.82 10.08 12.54
C GLU A 112 6.77 10.79 11.68
N HIS A 113 6.93 10.72 10.36
CA HIS A 113 6.01 11.35 9.42
C HIS A 113 4.84 10.45 8.99
N ARG A 114 4.81 9.19 9.45
CA ARG A 114 3.79 8.18 9.12
C ARG A 114 3.64 7.99 7.61
N ARG A 115 4.77 7.81 6.93
CA ARG A 115 4.86 7.58 5.47
C ARG A 115 5.56 6.25 5.20
N ALA A 116 5.01 5.44 4.31
CA ALA A 116 5.58 4.19 3.85
C ALA A 116 5.86 4.30 2.35
N PHE A 117 7.10 4.07 1.95
CA PHE A 117 7.52 4.04 0.56
C PHE A 117 7.85 2.62 0.14
N PHE A 118 7.41 2.23 -1.05
CA PHE A 118 7.65 0.93 -1.65
C PHE A 118 8.29 1.16 -3.02
N ILE A 119 9.58 0.85 -3.14
CA ILE A 119 10.35 1.05 -4.37
C ILE A 119 10.48 -0.28 -5.09
N GLY A 120 9.76 -0.43 -6.20
CA GLY A 120 9.85 -1.58 -7.08
C GLY A 120 11.27 -1.81 -7.63
N ALA A 121 11.69 -3.07 -7.71
CA ALA A 121 13.00 -3.46 -8.22
C ALA A 121 12.92 -4.62 -9.22
N GLU A 122 13.80 -4.64 -10.21
CA GLU A 122 13.86 -5.73 -11.21
C GLU A 122 14.39 -7.03 -10.61
N ARG A 123 15.29 -6.93 -9.62
CA ARG A 123 16.03 -8.05 -9.06
C ARG A 123 16.36 -7.79 -7.60
N PHE A 124 16.32 -8.84 -6.80
CA PHE A 124 16.80 -8.82 -5.42
C PHE A 124 17.53 -10.13 -5.10
N GLU A 125 18.71 -10.01 -4.50
CA GLU A 125 19.46 -11.14 -3.94
C GLU A 125 19.29 -11.14 -2.43
N ALA A 126 18.67 -12.19 -1.91
CA ALA A 126 18.39 -12.34 -0.49
C ALA A 126 19.64 -12.77 0.29
N PRO A 127 19.68 -12.54 1.61
CA PRO A 127 20.82 -12.94 2.45
C PRO A 127 21.15 -14.44 2.43
N ASP A 128 20.18 -15.28 2.07
CA ASP A 128 20.35 -16.73 1.94
C ASP A 128 20.86 -17.17 0.54
N GLY A 129 21.16 -16.21 -0.33
CA GLY A 129 21.64 -16.43 -1.70
C GLY A 129 20.53 -16.68 -2.73
N ARG A 130 19.24 -16.70 -2.34
CA ARG A 130 18.15 -16.77 -3.33
C ARG A 130 18.10 -15.48 -4.13
N VAL A 131 17.84 -15.64 -5.41
CA VAL A 131 17.68 -14.53 -6.35
C VAL A 131 16.23 -14.47 -6.80
N PHE A 132 15.63 -13.31 -6.65
CA PHE A 132 14.30 -12.98 -7.12
C PHE A 132 14.42 -12.07 -8.34
N THR A 133 13.51 -12.22 -9.28
CA THR A 133 13.38 -11.36 -10.46
C THR A 133 11.92 -10.97 -10.61
N ALA A 134 11.67 -9.68 -10.85
CA ALA A 134 10.32 -9.19 -11.06
C ALA A 134 9.69 -9.88 -12.28
N GLY A 135 8.41 -10.20 -12.17
CA GLY A 135 7.66 -10.79 -13.26
C GLY A 135 7.39 -9.77 -14.37
N ALA A 136 7.16 -10.27 -15.58
CA ALA A 136 6.73 -9.45 -16.70
C ALA A 136 5.20 -9.23 -16.69
N GLY A 137 4.72 -8.25 -17.46
CA GLY A 137 3.29 -8.02 -17.69
C GLY A 137 2.75 -6.72 -17.12
N GLN A 138 3.55 -5.99 -16.33
CA GLN A 138 3.33 -4.59 -16.01
C GLN A 138 4.68 -3.89 -15.80
N PRO A 139 4.75 -2.55 -15.94
CA PRO A 139 5.93 -1.79 -15.56
C PRO A 139 6.26 -1.96 -14.07
N LEU A 140 7.53 -1.76 -13.71
CA LEU A 140 7.88 -1.50 -12.32
C LEU A 140 7.12 -0.26 -11.82
N PHE A 141 6.87 -0.19 -10.52
CA PHE A 141 6.19 0.94 -9.93
C PHE A 141 6.77 1.27 -8.56
N HIS A 142 6.48 2.48 -8.10
CA HIS A 142 6.76 2.92 -6.73
C HIS A 142 5.45 3.35 -6.09
N VAL A 143 5.29 3.07 -4.80
CA VAL A 143 4.09 3.41 -4.05
C VAL A 143 4.46 4.21 -2.82
N GLU A 144 3.63 5.18 -2.49
CA GLU A 144 3.62 5.84 -1.19
C GLU A 144 2.25 5.65 -0.54
N HIS A 145 2.25 5.20 0.71
CA HIS A 145 1.10 5.33 1.60
C HIS A 145 1.45 6.28 2.74
N SER A 146 0.51 7.10 3.17
CA SER A 146 0.73 7.94 4.34
C SER A 146 -0.52 8.19 5.16
N VAL A 147 -0.29 8.53 6.42
CA VAL A 147 -1.33 8.96 7.35
C VAL A 147 -1.14 10.44 7.63
N ALA A 148 -2.14 11.22 7.24
CA ALA A 148 -2.21 12.66 7.51
C ALA A 148 -3.43 12.97 8.40
N GLY A 149 -3.72 14.26 8.57
CA GLY A 149 -4.83 14.72 9.41
C GLY A 149 -4.51 14.73 10.91
N ALA A 150 -5.53 15.03 11.71
CA ALA A 150 -5.41 15.03 13.16
C ALA A 150 -5.45 13.60 13.70
N GLU A 151 -4.99 13.41 14.94
CA GLU A 151 -4.98 12.09 15.58
C GLU A 151 -6.38 11.49 15.70
N ASP A 152 -7.43 12.30 15.89
CA ASP A 152 -8.84 11.90 16.00
C ASP A 152 -9.62 12.03 14.68
N ALA A 153 -8.99 12.54 13.62
CA ALA A 153 -9.56 12.66 12.28
C ALA A 153 -8.50 12.29 11.22
N PRO A 154 -8.06 11.02 11.18
CA PRO A 154 -6.96 10.61 10.32
C PRO A 154 -7.40 10.47 8.86
N LEU A 155 -6.50 10.85 7.97
CA LEU A 155 -6.62 10.70 6.52
C LEU A 155 -5.69 9.57 6.04
N ASN A 156 -6.21 8.66 5.23
CA ASN A 156 -5.40 7.69 4.49
C ASN A 156 -5.09 8.24 3.09
N LEU A 157 -3.81 8.42 2.79
CA LEU A 157 -3.32 8.93 1.50
C LEU A 157 -2.60 7.82 0.74
N TRP A 158 -2.66 7.86 -0.59
CA TRP A 158 -2.05 6.83 -1.44
C TRP A 158 -1.71 7.37 -2.82
N ARG A 159 -0.47 7.14 -3.22
CA ARG A 159 0.09 7.52 -4.52
C ARG A 159 0.87 6.35 -5.11
N ILE A 160 0.80 6.18 -6.42
CA ILE A 160 1.60 5.22 -7.19
C ILE A 160 2.17 5.89 -8.43
N VAL A 161 3.39 5.53 -8.80
CA VAL A 161 3.96 5.90 -10.11
C VAL A 161 4.48 4.66 -10.80
N HIS A 162 3.99 4.41 -12.02
CA HIS A 162 4.50 3.33 -12.87
C HIS A 162 5.63 3.86 -13.74
N LEU A 163 6.73 3.12 -13.79
CA LEU A 163 7.94 3.42 -14.55
C LEU A 163 7.75 3.05 -16.02
N THR A 164 6.86 3.76 -16.69
CA THR A 164 6.58 3.66 -18.12
C THR A 164 7.54 4.52 -18.94
N SER A 165 7.60 4.28 -20.26
CA SER A 165 8.29 5.16 -21.22
C SER A 165 7.40 6.28 -21.77
N ALA A 166 6.08 6.13 -21.65
CA ALA A 166 5.06 7.13 -21.93
C ALA A 166 3.84 6.88 -21.02
N PRO A 167 3.03 7.91 -20.70
CA PRO A 167 1.82 7.73 -19.89
C PRO A 167 0.89 6.65 -20.48
N ASP A 168 0.44 5.73 -19.63
CA ASP A 168 -0.41 4.60 -20.01
C ASP A 168 -1.80 4.75 -19.37
N GLN A 169 -2.80 5.07 -20.20
CA GLN A 169 -4.17 5.27 -19.74
C GLN A 169 -4.78 3.99 -19.12
N SER A 170 -4.40 2.80 -19.60
CA SER A 170 -4.95 1.55 -19.06
C SER A 170 -4.53 1.31 -17.60
N LEU A 171 -3.36 1.81 -17.22
CA LEU A 171 -2.91 1.79 -15.83
C LEU A 171 -3.64 2.83 -14.98
N VAL A 172 -3.97 4.00 -15.54
CA VAL A 172 -4.78 5.01 -14.84
C VAL A 172 -6.19 4.48 -14.58
N ASP A 173 -6.85 3.98 -15.62
CA ASP A 173 -8.22 3.46 -15.57
C ASP A 173 -8.37 2.29 -14.57
N ALA A 174 -7.30 1.50 -14.37
CA ALA A 174 -7.28 0.41 -13.40
C ALA A 174 -7.49 0.87 -11.94
N PHE A 175 -7.29 2.16 -11.65
CA PHE A 175 -7.50 2.74 -10.32
C PHE A 175 -8.84 3.44 -10.16
N ASP A 176 -9.65 3.57 -11.21
CA ASP A 176 -10.93 4.28 -11.14
C ASP A 176 -11.89 3.66 -10.11
N GLU A 177 -11.97 2.33 -10.05
CA GLU A 177 -12.80 1.65 -9.05
C GLU A 177 -12.31 1.94 -7.63
N LEU A 178 -11.00 1.91 -7.39
CA LEU A 178 -10.42 2.23 -6.09
C LEU A 178 -10.61 3.71 -5.71
N ALA A 179 -10.56 4.62 -6.69
CA ALA A 179 -10.75 6.05 -6.48
C ALA A 179 -12.20 6.41 -6.13
N ASN A 180 -13.16 5.63 -6.62
CA ASN A 180 -14.60 5.86 -6.46
C ASN A 180 -15.25 4.92 -5.42
N GLU A 181 -14.47 4.07 -4.75
CA GLU A 181 -14.95 3.20 -3.69
C GLU A 181 -15.51 4.04 -2.53
N ARG A 182 -16.74 3.76 -2.15
CA ARG A 182 -17.47 4.49 -1.10
C ARG A 182 -17.19 3.91 0.28
N TYR A 183 -16.70 2.69 0.31
CA TYR A 183 -16.31 1.97 1.51
C TYR A 183 -14.85 2.24 1.87
N LEU A 184 -14.46 1.88 3.09
CA LEU A 184 -13.06 1.84 3.46
C LEU A 184 -12.30 0.87 2.56
N ARG A 185 -11.04 1.23 2.29
CA ARG A 185 -10.11 0.32 1.63
C ARG A 185 -9.99 -0.97 2.43
N VAL A 186 -9.95 -2.11 1.73
CA VAL A 186 -10.06 -3.45 2.33
C VAL A 186 -9.09 -3.67 3.50
N PHE A 187 -7.87 -3.14 3.42
CA PHE A 187 -6.87 -3.29 4.48
C PHE A 187 -7.25 -2.62 5.81
N ILE A 188 -8.04 -1.53 5.76
CA ILE A 188 -8.55 -0.87 6.96
C ILE A 188 -9.63 -1.76 7.59
N GLU A 189 -10.50 -2.35 6.77
CA GLU A 189 -11.51 -3.29 7.27
C GLU A 189 -10.89 -4.53 7.90
N VAL A 190 -9.82 -5.08 7.29
CA VAL A 190 -9.08 -6.23 7.83
C VAL A 190 -8.49 -5.88 9.19
N HIS A 191 -7.83 -4.73 9.35
CA HIS A 191 -7.26 -4.31 10.63
C HIS A 191 -8.33 -4.12 11.71
N LEU A 192 -9.46 -3.50 11.36
CA LEU A 192 -10.59 -3.34 12.28
C LEU A 192 -11.09 -4.69 12.80
N ARG A 193 -11.32 -5.65 11.90
CA ARG A 193 -11.87 -6.97 12.26
C ARG A 193 -10.85 -7.83 13.00
N GLU A 194 -9.66 -7.97 12.43
CA GLU A 194 -8.71 -9.01 12.82
C GLU A 194 -7.72 -8.55 13.90
N ASP A 195 -7.34 -7.27 13.92
CA ASP A 195 -6.34 -6.74 14.86
C ASP A 195 -6.97 -5.91 15.98
N LEU A 196 -8.07 -5.20 15.71
CA LEU A 196 -8.78 -4.36 16.69
C LEU A 196 -10.06 -5.00 17.25
N GLY A 197 -10.45 -6.18 16.75
CA GLY A 197 -11.57 -6.95 17.28
C GLY A 197 -12.93 -6.25 17.12
N ARG A 198 -13.11 -5.46 16.06
CA ARG A 198 -14.36 -4.75 15.76
C ARG A 198 -15.21 -5.55 14.80
N ALA A 199 -16.48 -5.72 15.13
CA ALA A 199 -17.47 -6.16 14.14
C ALA A 199 -17.79 -4.98 13.21
N LEU A 200 -17.85 -5.25 11.91
CA LEU A 200 -18.01 -4.24 10.87
C LEU A 200 -19.02 -4.70 9.82
N GLU A 201 -20.18 -4.04 9.79
CA GLU A 201 -21.24 -4.26 8.80
C GLU A 201 -21.33 -3.05 7.86
N ARG A 202 -21.31 -3.27 6.55
CA ARG A 202 -21.49 -2.21 5.55
C ARG A 202 -22.96 -1.82 5.47
N ARG A 203 -23.25 -0.51 5.51
CA ARG A 203 -24.58 0.03 5.26
C ARG A 203 -24.82 0.16 3.74
N SER A 204 -26.01 -0.21 3.32
CA SER A 204 -26.53 -0.01 1.96
C SER A 204 -26.89 1.44 1.68
#